data_AF-A0A2T7QFH6-F1
#
_entry.id   AF-A0A2T7QFH6-F1
#
_cell.length_a   1.000
_cell.length_b   1.000
_cell.length_c   1.000
_cell.angle_alpha   90.00
_cell.angle_beta   90.00
_cell.angle_gamma   90.00
#
_symmetry.space_group_name_H-M   'P 1'
#
loop_
_entity.id
_entity.type
_entity.pdbx_description
1 polymer ?
#
loop_
_entity_poly.entity_id
_entity_poly.type
_entity_poly.pdbx_seq_one_letter_code
_entity_poly.pdbx_strand_id
1 'polypeptide(L)' 'MGSGIKNNMQASGFRDRKSYSPEEIWAAGGTTAFGKKKGQNNEKLIEALEASPEIEPFNEEEWKEALKQLEQNK' A
#
# COMPACT_ATOMS: atom_id res chain seq x y z
N MET A 1 9.97 7.45 43.77
CA MET A 1 9.32 6.38 42.99
C MET A 1 8.75 7.02 41.74
N GLY A 2 9.21 6.62 40.57
CA GLY A 2 8.82 7.25 39.31
C GLY A 2 9.88 7.01 38.25
N SER A 3 10.01 5.77 37.79
CA SER A 3 10.87 5.44 36.66
C SER A 3 10.02 4.72 35.62
N GLY A 4 9.74 5.46 34.54
CA GLY A 4 9.68 4.98 33.18
C GLY A 4 8.70 3.85 32.89
N ILE A 5 7.48 4.22 32.51
CA ILE A 5 6.72 3.46 31.52
C ILE A 5 7.58 3.46 30.25
N LYS A 6 8.42 2.43 30.09
CA LYS A 6 9.15 2.15 28.85
C LYS A 6 8.08 1.72 27.85
N ASN A 7 7.56 2.69 27.11
CA ASN A 7 6.71 2.46 25.95
C ASN A 7 7.43 1.48 25.02
N ASN A 8 6.91 0.25 24.98
CA ASN A 8 7.30 -0.78 24.04
C ASN A 8 6.76 -0.40 22.64
N MET A 9 7.34 0.62 22.00
CA MET A 9 7.14 0.88 20.58
C MET A 9 8.16 0.08 19.77
N GLN A 10 7.95 -1.24 19.71
CA GLN A 10 8.45 -2.04 18.60
C GLN A 10 7.61 -1.70 17.36
N ALA A 11 7.94 -0.59 16.69
CA ALA A 11 7.45 -0.27 15.35
C ALA A 11 8.67 -0.07 14.44
N SER A 12 9.21 -1.17 13.92
CA SER A 12 10.38 -1.15 13.04
C SER A 12 10.17 -2.15 11.89
N GLY A 13 9.08 -1.99 11.15
CA GLY A 13 8.79 -2.80 9.95
C GLY A 13 9.21 -2.15 8.62
N PHE A 14 9.65 -0.88 8.61
CA PHE A 14 9.80 -0.10 7.38
C PHE A 14 11.09 0.71 7.29
N ARG A 15 12.13 0.36 8.07
CA ARG A 15 13.38 1.16 8.14
C ARG A 15 14.10 1.30 6.79
N ASP A 16 13.90 0.36 5.87
CA ASP A 16 14.60 0.36 4.58
C ASP A 16 13.87 1.16 3.49
N ARG A 17 12.65 1.65 3.76
CA ARG A 17 11.84 2.38 2.76
C ARG A 17 11.71 3.85 3.15
N LYS A 18 12.01 4.73 2.19
CA LYS A 18 11.74 6.17 2.35
C LYS A 18 10.23 6.40 2.39
N SER A 19 9.73 6.84 3.54
CA SER A 19 8.37 7.32 3.72
C SER A 19 8.32 8.84 3.58
N TYR A 20 7.20 9.37 3.09
CA TYR A 20 6.97 10.80 2.94
C TYR A 20 5.64 11.18 3.60
N SER A 21 5.57 12.37 4.17
CA SER A 21 4.36 12.85 4.84
C SER A 21 3.31 13.33 3.82
N PRO A 22 2.01 13.29 4.16
CA PRO A 22 0.96 13.84 3.30
C PRO A 22 1.19 15.30 2.92
N GLU A 23 1.74 16.11 3.83
CA GLU A 23 2.05 17.53 3.61
C GLU A 23 3.12 17.71 2.54
N GLU A 24 4.16 16.87 2.53
CA GLU A 24 5.19 16.88 1.48
C GLU A 24 4.60 16.55 0.10
N ILE A 25 3.66 15.61 0.06
CA ILE A 25 2.97 15.20 -1.17
C ILE A 25 2.07 16.34 -1.67
N TRP A 26 1.32 16.99 -0.78
CA TRP A 26 0.48 18.13 -1.14
C TRP A 26 1.31 19.34 -1.60
N ALA A 27 2.38 19.68 -0.89
CA ALA A 27 3.28 20.77 -1.27
C ALA A 27 3.94 20.53 -2.64
N ALA A 28 4.14 19.28 -3.03
CA ALA A 28 4.65 18.95 -4.36
C ALA A 28 3.64 19.13 -5.50
N GLY A 29 2.36 19.37 -5.20
CA GLY A 29 1.25 19.47 -6.15
C GLY A 29 0.40 18.20 -6.27
N GLY A 30 0.41 17.34 -5.25
CA GLY A 30 -0.29 16.06 -5.23
C GLY A 30 0.58 14.86 -5.60
N THR A 31 0.02 13.65 -5.50
CA THR A 31 0.73 12.37 -5.65
C THR A 31 1.43 12.22 -7.01
N THR A 32 0.77 12.61 -8.09
CA THR A 32 1.33 12.51 -9.45
C THR A 32 2.53 13.43 -9.65
N ALA A 33 2.44 14.69 -9.19
CA ALA A 33 3.54 15.65 -9.29
C ALA A 33 4.71 15.27 -8.39
N PHE A 34 4.40 14.75 -7.20
CA PHE A 34 5.39 14.22 -6.26
C PHE A 34 6.19 13.06 -6.85
N GLY A 35 5.51 12.05 -7.42
CA GLY A 35 6.16 10.89 -8.03
C GLY A 35 7.11 11.27 -9.18
N LYS A 36 6.67 12.16 -10.06
CA LYS A 36 7.51 12.71 -11.15
C LYS A 36 8.75 13.43 -10.61
N LYS A 37 8.60 14.30 -9.61
CA LYS A 37 9.73 15.02 -8.98
C LYS A 37 10.74 14.09 -8.30
N LYS A 38 10.30 12.95 -7.78
CA LYS A 38 11.16 11.95 -7.14
C LYS A 38 11.80 10.97 -8.14
N GLY A 39 11.56 11.15 -9.44
CA GLY A 39 12.07 10.25 -10.47
C GLY A 39 11.48 8.84 -10.37
N GLN A 40 10.30 8.70 -9.75
CA GLN A 40 9.60 7.42 -9.74
C GLN A 40 9.15 7.11 -11.16
N ASN A 41 9.64 5.99 -11.69
CA ASN A 41 9.30 5.50 -13.00
C ASN A 41 8.41 4.27 -12.87
N ASN A 42 7.27 4.29 -13.56
CA ASN A 42 6.32 3.19 -13.55
C ASN A 42 6.63 2.12 -14.60
N GLU A 43 7.66 2.27 -15.43
CA GLU A 43 8.05 1.29 -16.46
C GLU A 43 8.12 -0.14 -15.91
N LYS A 44 8.79 -0.34 -14.77
CA LYS A 44 8.88 -1.67 -14.13
C LYS A 44 7.53 -2.22 -13.67
N LEU A 45 6.61 -1.34 -13.26
CA LEU A 45 5.25 -1.73 -12.90
C LEU A 45 4.45 -2.10 -14.14
N ILE A 46 4.61 -1.34 -15.23
CA ILE A 46 3.97 -1.61 -16.53
C ILE A 46 4.45 -2.96 -17.06
N GLU A 47 5.77 -3.19 -17.11
CA GLU A 47 6.36 -4.48 -17.53
C GLU A 47 5.84 -5.64 -16.67
N ALA A 48 5.74 -5.45 -15.34
CA ALA A 48 5.23 -6.47 -14.45
C ALA A 48 3.73 -6.74 -14.66
N LEU A 49 2.94 -5.72 -14.98
CA LEU A 49 1.52 -5.86 -15.28
C LEU A 49 1.28 -6.53 -16.64
N GLU A 50 2.09 -6.20 -17.64
CA GLU A 50 2.05 -6.83 -18.97
C GLU A 50 2.50 -8.29 -18.93
N ALA A 51 3.47 -8.62 -18.06
CA ALA A 51 3.92 -9.99 -17.82
C ALA A 51 3.02 -10.76 -16.85
N SER A 52 1.98 -10.13 -16.29
CA SER A 52 1.06 -10.79 -15.37
C SER A 52 0.30 -11.89 -16.12
N PRO A 53 0.10 -13.08 -15.51
CA PRO A 53 -0.79 -14.07 -16.08
C PRO A 53 -2.18 -13.45 -16.31
N GLU A 54 -2.88 -13.96 -17.33
CA GLU A 54 -4.27 -13.60 -17.55
C GLU A 54 -5.06 -13.81 -16.27
N ILE A 55 -5.85 -12.81 -15.90
CA ILE A 55 -6.65 -12.88 -14.69
C ILE A 55 -7.65 -14.03 -14.86
N GLU A 56 -7.60 -14.99 -13.94
CA GLU A 56 -8.64 -16.00 -13.84
C GLU A 56 -9.84 -15.34 -13.14
N PRO A 57 -10.93 -15.05 -13.87
CA PRO A 57 -12.10 -14.50 -13.23
C PRO A 57 -12.67 -15.54 -12.26
N PHE A 58 -13.11 -15.06 -11.11
CA PHE A 58 -13.85 -15.89 -10.15
C PHE A 58 -15.03 -16.53 -10.85
N ASN A 59 -15.24 -17.82 -10.61
CA ASN A 59 -16.48 -18.45 -11.00
C ASN A 59 -17.63 -18.01 -10.08
N GLU A 60 -18.85 -18.35 -10.46
CA GLU A 60 -20.05 -17.84 -9.78
C GLU A 60 -20.19 -18.33 -8.32
N GLU A 61 -19.61 -19.48 -7.99
CA GLU A 61 -19.59 -20.00 -6.62
C GLU A 61 -18.57 -19.28 -5.75
N GLU A 62 -17.35 -19.10 -6.27
CA GLU A 62 -16.28 -18.35 -5.58
C GLU A 62 -16.69 -16.89 -5.34
N TRP A 63 -17.44 -16.30 -6.28
CA TRP A 63 -17.95 -14.94 -6.12
C TRP A 63 -18.98 -14.84 -4.99
N LYS A 64 -19.89 -15.81 -4.89
CA LYS A 64 -20.87 -15.87 -3.79
C LYS A 64 -20.18 -16.06 -2.44
N GLU A 65 -19.14 -16.89 -2.39
CA GLU A 65 -18.37 -17.11 -1.17
C GLU A 65 -17.60 -15.85 -0.74
N ALA A 66 -16.93 -15.17 -1.67
CA ALA A 66 -16.22 -13.92 -1.40
C ALA A 66 -17.16 -12.83 -0.86
N LEU A 67 -18.34 -12.67 -1.47
CA LEU A 67 -19.34 -11.71 -1.00
C LEU A 67 -19.86 -12.03 0.41
N LYS A 68 -20.08 -13.32 0.70
CA LYS A 68 -20.50 -13.77 2.03
C LYS A 68 -19.46 -13.47 3.10
N GLN A 69 -18.17 -13.68 2.81
CA GLN A 69 -17.07 -13.35 3.73
C GLN A 69 -16.96 -11.84 3.98
N LEU A 70 -17.28 -11.03 2.97
CA LEU A 70 -17.29 -9.56 3.06
C LEU A 70 -18.42 -9.06 3.97
N GLU A 71 -19.60 -9.67 3.90
CA GLU A 71 -20.73 -9.36 4.78
C GLU A 71 -20.47 -9.75 6.24
N GLN A 72 -19.74 -10.84 6.48
CA GLN A 72 -19.42 -11.32 7.82
C GLN A 72 -18.30 -10.53 8.51
N ASN A 73 -17.48 -9.80 7.76
CA ASN A 73 -16.39 -8.96 8.27
C ASN A 73 -16.77 -7.47 8.41
N LYS A 74 -18.07 -7.12 8.33
CA LYS A 74 -18.60 -5.81 8.68
C LYS A 74 -18.88 -5.70 10.18
#